data_AF-A0A3M0XZ58-F1
#
_entry.id   AF-A0A3M0XZ58-F1
#
_cell.length_a   1.000
_cell.length_b   1.000
_cell.length_c   1.000
_cell.angle_alpha   90.00
_cell.angle_beta   90.00
_cell.angle_gamma   90.00
#
_symmetry.space_group_name_H-M   'P 1'
#
loop_
_entity.id
_entity.type
_entity.pdbx_description
1 polymer ?
#
loop_
_entity_poly.entity_id
_entity_poly.type
_entity_poly.pdbx_seq_one_letter_code
_entity_poly.pdbx_strand_id
1 'polypeptide(L)' 'MAELTLVQAINQALAQEMERDERVVVLGEDVGRNGGVFRVTEGLQERFGEDRV' A
#
# COMPACT_ATOMS: atom_id res chain seq x y z
N MET A 1 -17.45 2.55 12.38
CA MET A 1 -16.22 2.22 11.63
C MET A 1 -16.48 0.91 10.90
N ALA A 2 -15.96 0.74 9.68
CA ALA A 2 -16.04 -0.55 9.00
C ALA A 2 -15.16 -1.57 9.73
N GLU A 3 -15.58 -2.83 9.80
CA GLU A 3 -14.71 -3.92 10.26
C GLU A 3 -13.69 -4.23 9.15
N LEU A 4 -12.41 -4.22 9.50
CA LEU A 4 -11.30 -4.48 8.59
C LEU A 4 -10.55 -5.72 9.02
N THR A 5 -10.09 -6.52 8.06
CA THR A 5 -9.04 -7.49 8.33
C THR A 5 -7.72 -6.76 8.63
N LEU A 6 -6.76 -7.45 9.25
CA LEU A 6 -5.43 -6.87 9.49
C LEU A 6 -4.77 -6.40 8.19
N VAL A 7 -4.92 -7.18 7.11
CA VAL A 7 -4.38 -6.85 5.77
C VAL A 7 -4.97 -5.53 5.28
N GLN A 8 -6.29 -5.37 5.37
CA GLN A 8 -6.98 -4.14 4.96
C GLN A 8 -6.59 -2.94 5.82
N ALA A 9 -6.46 -3.13 7.14
CA ALA A 9 -6.06 -2.07 8.05
C ALA A 9 -4.64 -1.56 7.76
N ILE A 10 -3.69 -2.46 7.47
CA ILE A 10 -2.32 -2.08 7.09
C ILE A 10 -2.31 -1.38 5.72
N ASN A 11 -3.02 -1.92 4.72
CA ASN A 11 -3.14 -1.29 3.40
C ASN A 11 -3.70 0.13 3.51
N GLN A 12 -4.77 0.31 4.29
CA GLN A 12 -5.39 1.61 4.51
C GLN A 12 -4.44 2.59 5.21
N ALA A 13 -3.68 2.13 6.21
CA ALA A 13 -2.69 2.98 6.89
C ALA A 13 -1.58 3.44 5.94
N LEU A 14 -1.05 2.53 5.12
CA LEU A 14 -0.04 2.86 4.10
C LEU A 14 -0.59 3.87 3.09
N ALA A 15 -1.80 3.63 2.58
CA ALA A 15 -2.45 4.52 1.62
C ALA A 15 -2.64 5.94 2.20
N GLN A 16 -3.11 6.05 3.44
CA GLN A 16 -3.33 7.34 4.10
C GLN A 16 -2.03 8.13 4.28
N GLU A 17 -0.95 7.49 4.73
CA GLU A 17 0.32 8.19 4.91
C GLU A 17 1.01 8.52 3.58
N MET A 18 0.84 7.68 2.56
CA MET A 18 1.34 7.96 1.20
C MET A 18 0.61 9.13 0.53
N GLU A 19 -0.69 9.31 0.79
CA GLU A 19 -1.45 10.50 0.37
C GLU A 19 -1.03 11.75 1.13
N ARG A 20 -0.72 11.61 2.42
CA ARG A 20 -0.39 12.73 3.29
C ARG A 20 1.02 13.28 3.05
N ASP A 21 1.97 12.43 2.71
CA ASP A 21 3.38 12.81 2.55
C ASP A 21 4.00 12.15 1.31
N GLU A 22 4.38 12.98 0.34
CA GLU A 22 4.99 12.54 -0.93
C GLU A 22 6.34 11.82 -0.76
N ARG A 23 6.96 11.91 0.42
CA ARG A 23 8.25 11.28 0.71
C ARG A 23 8.11 9.82 1.13
N VAL A 24 6.91 9.36 1.48
CA VAL A 24 6.67 7.97 1.94
C VAL A 24 6.74 7.02 0.74
N VAL A 25 7.65 6.06 0.77
CA VAL A 25 7.78 5.04 -0.28
C VAL A 25 7.59 3.64 0.32
N VAL A 26 7.08 2.72 -0.48
CA VAL A 26 6.98 1.30 -0.16
C VAL A 26 7.97 0.56 -1.06
N LEU A 27 8.80 -0.31 -0.48
CA LEU A 27 9.74 -1.13 -1.25
C LEU A 27 9.83 -2.54 -0.66
N GLY A 28 10.05 -3.52 -1.53
CA GLY A 28 10.19 -4.92 -1.15
C GLY A 28 9.92 -5.86 -2.33
N GLU A 29 10.11 -7.15 -2.10
CA GLU A 29 9.80 -8.17 -3.10
C GLU A 29 8.27 -8.29 -3.25
N ASP A 30 7.80 -8.36 -4.51
CA ASP A 30 6.37 -8.47 -4.88
C ASP A 30 5.43 -7.34 -4.42
N VAL A 31 5.91 -6.27 -3.78
CA VAL A 31 5.03 -5.24 -3.19
C VAL A 31 4.31 -4.35 -4.21
N GLY A 32 4.83 -4.23 -5.44
CA GLY A 32 4.24 -3.43 -6.53
C GLY A 32 3.02 -4.11 -7.17
N ARG A 33 3.12 -4.48 -8.44
CA ARG A 33 1.99 -5.03 -9.24
C ARG A 33 1.28 -6.23 -8.62
N ASN A 34 2.00 -7.05 -7.85
CA ASN A 34 1.42 -8.22 -7.17
C ASN A 34 0.67 -7.83 -5.88
N GLY A 35 1.04 -6.71 -5.23
CA GLY A 35 0.46 -6.26 -3.97
C GLY A 35 0.99 -7.01 -2.74
N GLY A 36 2.12 -7.69 -2.89
CA GLY A 36 2.75 -8.54 -1.89
C GLY A 36 2.08 -9.91 -1.76
N VAL A 37 2.83 -10.89 -1.25
CA VAL A 37 2.35 -12.28 -1.08
C VAL A 37 1.12 -12.41 -0.17
N PHE A 38 0.89 -11.42 0.70
CA PHE A 38 -0.28 -11.32 1.58
C PHE A 38 -1.30 -10.26 1.15
N ARG A 39 -1.14 -9.65 -0.03
CA ARG A 39 -2.02 -8.59 -0.56
C ARG A 39 -2.09 -7.31 0.29
N VAL A 40 -1.07 -7.07 1.12
CA VAL A 40 -1.01 -5.87 1.99
C VAL A 40 -0.84 -4.58 1.19
N THR A 41 -0.19 -4.63 0.03
CA THR A 41 0.09 -3.44 -0.80
C THR A 41 -0.71 -3.44 -2.09
N GLU A 42 -1.77 -4.26 -2.17
CA GLU A 42 -2.66 -4.33 -3.32
C GLU A 42 -3.20 -2.94 -3.69
N GLY A 43 -3.13 -2.61 -4.99
CA GLY A 43 -3.60 -1.33 -5.55
C GLY A 43 -2.72 -0.10 -5.27
N LEU A 44 -1.72 -0.18 -4.39
CA LEU A 44 -0.91 1.00 -4.04
C LEU A 44 -0.07 1.49 -5.23
N GLN A 45 0.56 0.59 -6.00
CA GLN A 45 1.36 1.00 -7.16
C GLN A 45 0.51 1.61 -8.27
N GLU A 46 -0.68 1.10 -8.53
CA GLU A 46 -1.62 1.69 -9.49
C GLU A 46 -2.04 3.10 -9.06
N ARG A 47 -2.18 3.32 -7.75
CA ARG A 47 -2.60 4.60 -7.18
C ARG A 47 -1.50 5.66 -7.11
N PHE A 48 -0.28 5.26 -6.74
CA PHE A 48 0.82 6.18 -6.41
C PHE A 48 1.99 6.16 -7.41
N GLY A 49 2.00 5.21 -8.35
CA GLY A 49 3.03 5.07 -9.38
C GLY A 49 4.23 4.23 -8.98
N GLU A 50 4.99 3.77 -9.98
CA GLU A 50 6.15 2.87 -9.82
C GLU A 50 7.32 3.52 -9.05
N ASP A 51 7.40 4.85 -8.99
CA ASP A 51 8.42 5.56 -8.22
C ASP A 51 8.17 5.55 -6.70
N ARG A 52 6.97 5.10 -6.28
CA ARG A 52 6.52 5.16 -4.88
C ARG A 52 6.20 3.78 -4.28
N VAL A 53 6.00 2.74 -5.09
CA VAL A 53 5.65 1.36 -4.70
C VAL A 53 6.24 0.33 -5.65
#